data_AF-A0A6N6KPE6-F1
#
_entry.id   AF-A0A6N6KPE6-F1
#
_cell.length_a   1.000
_cell.length_b   1.000
_cell.length_c   1.000
_cell.angle_alpha   90.00
_cell.angle_beta   90.00
_cell.angle_gamma   90.00
#
_symmetry.space_group_name_H-M   'P 1'
#
loop_
_entity.id
_entity.type
_entity.pdbx_description
1 polymer ?
#
loop_
_entity_poly.entity_id
_entity_poly.type
_entity_poly.pdbx_seq_one_letter_code
_entity_poly.pdbx_strand_id
1 'polypeptide(L)'
;MIDFIGIELIIFHDLPVQSINLNSKDKFELELIVTPYNEETASYDLIKLSFADFQHLNIGKIEMIKDSELEITSFDYYMKDELFHGKMILSMGYAKPVFNIDFACKRVYVN
;
A
#
# COMPACT_ATOMS: atom_id res chain seq x y z
N MET A 1 -20.68 -0.18 -4.06
CA MET A 1 -19.93 -1.24 -4.77
C MET A 1 -18.48 -0.96 -4.49
N ILE A 2 -17.78 -1.93 -3.92
CA ILE A 2 -16.34 -1.79 -3.70
C ILE A 2 -15.68 -2.55 -4.84
N ASP A 3 -14.99 -1.82 -5.71
CA ASP A 3 -14.21 -2.43 -6.76
C ASP A 3 -12.86 -2.83 -6.17
N PHE A 4 -12.63 -4.13 -6.03
CA PHE A 4 -11.34 -4.71 -5.64
C PHE A 4 -10.51 -5.17 -6.83
N ILE A 5 -11.01 -4.92 -8.05
CA ILE A 5 -10.50 -5.53 -9.26
C ILE A 5 -9.03 -5.15 -9.45
N GLY A 6 -8.16 -6.15 -9.50
CA GLY A 6 -6.75 -6.01 -9.85
C GLY A 6 -5.78 -6.01 -8.68
N ILE A 7 -6.22 -5.85 -7.43
CA ILE A 7 -5.30 -5.92 -6.28
C ILE A 7 -4.80 -7.34 -6.04
N GLU A 8 -5.62 -8.33 -6.40
CA GLU A 8 -5.32 -9.77 -6.38
C GLU A 8 -4.26 -10.19 -7.40
N LEU A 9 -3.98 -9.34 -8.40
CA LEU A 9 -2.98 -9.59 -9.43
C LEU A 9 -1.57 -9.10 -9.02
N ILE A 10 -1.46 -8.39 -7.90
CA ILE A 10 -0.20 -7.81 -7.44
C ILE A 10 0.45 -8.75 -6.43
N ILE A 11 1.74 -9.03 -6.63
CA ILE A 11 2.57 -9.78 -5.70
C ILE A 11 3.20 -8.80 -4.70
N PHE A 12 2.81 -8.90 -3.43
CA PHE A 12 3.24 -7.99 -2.36
C PHE A 12 4.41 -8.53 -1.53
N HIS A 13 5.43 -9.08 -2.21
CA HIS A 13 6.65 -9.56 -1.57
C HIS A 13 7.85 -8.82 -2.15
N ASP A 14 8.62 -8.17 -1.28
CA ASP A 14 9.73 -7.29 -1.65
C ASP A 14 9.33 -6.25 -2.72
N LEU A 15 8.09 -5.76 -2.66
CA LEU A 15 7.52 -4.88 -3.68
C LEU A 15 7.98 -3.43 -3.44
N PRO A 16 8.78 -2.82 -4.33
CA PRO A 16 9.29 -1.48 -4.09
C PRO A 16 8.19 -0.43 -4.06
N VAL A 17 8.31 0.52 -3.13
CA VAL A 17 7.40 1.64 -2.93
C VAL A 17 8.13 2.94 -3.25
N GLN A 18 7.68 3.61 -4.30
CA GLN A 18 8.22 4.90 -4.72
C GLN A 18 7.72 6.04 -3.82
N SER A 19 6.46 6.00 -3.40
CA SER A 19 5.91 7.01 -2.49
C SER A 19 4.70 6.51 -1.70
N ILE A 20 4.51 7.10 -0.52
CA ILE A 20 3.31 6.98 0.30
C ILE A 20 2.79 8.39 0.57
N ASN A 21 1.54 8.63 0.21
CA ASN A 21 0.90 9.93 0.38
C ASN A 21 -0.37 9.77 1.21
N LEU A 22 -0.51 10.63 2.21
CA LEU A 22 -1.76 10.81 2.93
C LEU A 22 -2.37 12.13 2.52
N ASN A 23 -3.49 12.08 1.80
CA ASN A 23 -4.24 13.26 1.42
C ASN A 23 -5.42 13.44 2.36
N SER A 24 -5.59 14.66 2.88
CA SER A 24 -6.66 15.01 3.83
C SER A 24 -7.54 16.17 3.36
N LYS A 25 -7.26 16.77 2.19
CA LYS A 25 -7.93 18.03 1.78
C LYS A 25 -9.41 17.86 1.44
N ASP A 26 -9.79 16.75 0.81
CA ASP A 26 -11.18 16.53 0.35
C ASP A 26 -11.78 15.22 0.86
N LYS A 27 -10.97 14.15 0.86
CA LYS A 27 -11.26 12.86 1.49
C LYS A 27 -9.97 12.32 2.05
N PHE A 28 -10.05 11.68 3.22
CA PHE A 28 -8.88 11.01 3.79
C PHE A 28 -8.54 9.78 2.93
N GLU A 29 -7.42 9.86 2.23
CA GLU A 29 -6.97 8.86 1.26
C GLU A 29 -5.49 8.51 1.52
N LEU A 30 -5.20 7.21 1.51
CA LEU A 30 -3.84 6.67 1.47
C LEU A 30 -3.55 6.25 0.05
N GLU A 31 -2.51 6.82 -0.53
CA GLU A 31 -2.01 6.46 -1.85
C GLU A 31 -0.61 5.86 -1.72
N LEU A 32 -0.40 4.69 -2.32
CA LEU A 32 0.93 4.10 -2.52
C LEU A 32 1.23 4.02 -4.01
N ILE A 33 2.43 4.43 -4.38
CA ILE A 33 2.97 4.20 -5.71
C ILE A 33 3.98 3.06 -5.59
N VAL A 34 3.67 1.93 -6.21
CA VAL A 34 4.50 0.73 -6.19
C VAL A 34 5.05 0.43 -7.58
N THR A 35 6.20 -0.22 -7.62
CA THR A 35 6.87 -0.54 -8.88
C THR A 35 7.22 -2.02 -8.99
N PRO A 36 6.27 -2.91 -9.33
CA PRO A 36 6.57 -4.31 -9.57
C PRO A 36 7.41 -4.47 -10.85
N TYR A 37 8.27 -5.50 -10.86
CA TYR A 37 9.02 -5.86 -12.05
C TYR A 37 8.15 -6.69 -12.99
N ASN A 38 8.09 -6.28 -14.26
CA ASN A 38 7.40 -6.99 -15.33
C ASN A 38 8.43 -7.76 -16.16
N GLU A 39 8.39 -9.10 -16.06
CA GLU A 39 9.32 -9.98 -16.75
C GLU A 39 9.12 -9.99 -18.28
N GLU A 40 7.91 -9.72 -18.77
CA GLU A 40 7.61 -9.72 -20.21
C GLU A 40 8.26 -8.53 -20.92
N THR A 41 8.28 -7.37 -20.27
CA THR A 41 8.86 -6.13 -20.82
C THR A 41 10.26 -5.83 -20.28
N ALA A 42 10.74 -6.62 -19.31
CA ALA A 42 11.97 -6.40 -18.57
C ALA A 42 12.07 -4.99 -17.96
N SER A 43 10.95 -4.44 -17.50
CA SER A 43 10.84 -3.09 -16.95
C SER A 43 10.03 -3.07 -15.66
N TYR A 44 10.07 -1.95 -14.93
CA TYR A 44 9.20 -1.73 -13.78
C TYR A 44 7.92 -1.03 -14.22
N ASP A 45 6.78 -1.61 -13.86
CA ASP A 45 5.48 -0.97 -14.06
C ASP A 45 5.23 0.03 -12.94
N LEU A 46 4.45 1.06 -13.21
CA LEU A 46 4.05 2.04 -12.19
C LEU A 46 2.59 1.79 -11.84
N ILE A 47 2.33 1.33 -10.62
CA ILE A 47 0.97 1.06 -10.15
C ILE A 47 0.64 1.97 -8.98
N LYS A 48 -0.52 2.61 -9.05
CA LYS A 48 -1.08 3.42 -7.96
C LYS A 48 -2.16 2.65 -7.23
N LEU A 49 -1.92 2.40 -5.94
CA LEU A 49 -2.89 1.85 -4.99
C LEU A 49 -3.50 2.99 -4.17
N SER A 50 -4.82 3.11 -4.21
CA SER A 50 -5.56 4.15 -3.50
C SER A 50 -6.58 3.52 -2.56
N PHE A 51 -6.51 3.89 -1.29
CA PHE A 51 -7.45 3.46 -0.24
C PHE A 51 -8.15 4.68 0.34
N ALA A 52 -9.48 4.71 0.28
CA ALA A 52 -10.27 5.89 0.64
C ALA A 52 -11.52 5.54 1.46
N ASP A 53 -12.05 6.56 2.13
CA ASP A 53 -13.21 6.48 3.03
C ASP A 53 -12.96 5.48 4.18
N PHE A 54 -11.88 5.73 4.93
CA PHE A 54 -11.50 4.93 6.09
C PHE A 54 -12.55 5.00 7.20
N GLN A 55 -12.88 3.85 7.76
CA GLN A 55 -13.43 3.77 9.12
C GLN A 55 -12.32 3.67 10.17
N HIS A 56 -11.20 3.05 9.80
CA HIS A 56 -10.04 2.90 10.66
C HIS A 56 -8.78 3.05 9.80
N LEU A 57 -7.80 3.78 10.33
CA LEU A 57 -6.44 3.82 9.82
C LEU A 57 -5.49 3.98 11.00
N ASN A 58 -4.59 3.02 11.17
CA ASN A 58 -3.52 3.04 12.13
C ASN A 58 -2.19 2.90 11.39
N ILE A 59 -1.34 3.92 11.53
CA ILE A 59 -0.03 3.96 10.91
C ILE A 59 0.99 3.95 12.03
N GLY A 60 1.84 2.92 12.05
CA GLY A 60 2.97 2.85 12.97
C GLY A 60 3.88 4.07 12.84
N LYS A 61 4.64 4.37 13.90
CA LYS A 61 5.62 5.47 13.83
C LYS A 61 6.69 5.13 12.79
N ILE A 62 6.87 6.03 11.84
CA ILE A 62 7.94 5.95 10.85
C ILE A 62 8.97 7.02 11.16
N GLU A 63 10.22 6.62 11.29
CA GLU A 63 11.35 7.53 11.23
C GLU A 63 12.02 7.34 9.87
N MET A 64 11.56 8.13 8.89
CA MET A 64 12.16 8.09 7.56
C MET A 64 13.54 8.73 7.62
N ILE A 65 14.55 7.92 7.32
CA ILE A 65 15.89 8.42 7.04
C ILE A 65 15.92 8.78 5.56
N LYS A 66 16.46 9.95 5.23
CA LYS A 66 16.69 10.38 3.84
C LYS A 66 17.39 9.24 3.05
N ASP A 67 16.92 8.99 1.82
CA ASP A 67 17.43 7.95 0.91
C ASP A 67 17.14 6.49 1.33
N SER A 68 16.09 6.25 2.13
CA SER A 68 15.66 4.87 2.43
C SER A 68 14.86 4.27 1.26
N GLU A 69 15.26 3.10 0.79
CA GLU A 69 14.47 2.25 -0.10
C GLU A 69 13.35 1.61 0.71
N LEU A 70 12.11 1.90 0.32
CA LEU A 70 10.91 1.40 0.97
C LEU A 70 10.31 0.27 0.14
N GLU A 71 9.91 -0.82 0.79
CA GLU A 71 9.29 -1.96 0.14
C GLU A 71 8.13 -2.50 0.99
N ILE A 72 7.13 -3.08 0.33
CA ILE A 72 6.08 -3.88 0.97
C ILE A 72 6.61 -5.31 1.08
N THR A 73 6.82 -5.74 2.32
CA THR A 73 7.26 -7.12 2.63
C THR A 73 6.10 -8.10 2.60
N SER A 74 4.92 -7.64 3.03
CA SER A 74 3.69 -8.42 2.99
C SER A 74 2.48 -7.50 3.06
N PHE A 75 1.40 -7.92 2.42
CA PHE A 75 0.11 -7.26 2.52
C PHE A 75 -1.00 -8.29 2.62
N ASP A 76 -1.57 -8.41 3.82
CA ASP A 76 -2.73 -9.25 4.06
C ASP A 76 -4.00 -8.41 3.94
N TYR A 77 -5.00 -8.90 3.22
CA TYR A 77 -6.29 -8.22 3.14
C TYR A 77 -7.47 -9.18 3.06
N TYR A 78 -8.63 -8.71 3.50
CA TYR A 78 -9.87 -9.46 3.47
C TYR A 78 -11.11 -8.56 3.49
N MET A 79 -12.25 -9.15 3.15
CA MET A 79 -13.55 -8.49 3.20
C MET A 79 -14.33 -8.85 4.45
N LYS A 80 -14.84 -7.84 5.15
CA LYS A 80 -15.74 -8.02 6.30
C LYS A 80 -16.64 -6.79 6.46
N ASP A 81 -17.95 -7.03 6.63
CA ASP A 81 -18.96 -6.00 6.88
C ASP A 81 -18.94 -4.86 5.85
N GLU A 82 -18.80 -5.20 4.55
CA GLU A 82 -18.69 -4.23 3.44
C GLU A 82 -17.49 -3.26 3.56
N LEU A 83 -16.45 -3.66 4.30
CA LEU A 83 -15.19 -2.95 4.38
C LEU A 83 -14.06 -3.86 3.90
N PHE A 84 -13.10 -3.23 3.24
CA PHE A 84 -11.81 -3.81 2.95
C PHE A 84 -10.89 -3.59 4.13
N HIS A 85 -10.41 -4.68 4.70
CA HIS A 85 -9.45 -4.67 5.79
C HIS A 85 -8.09 -4.99 5.21
N GLY A 86 -7.12 -4.11 5.45
CA GLY A 86 -5.77 -4.25 4.94
C GLY A 86 -4.76 -4.12 6.06
N LYS A 87 -3.77 -5.03 6.09
CA LYS A 87 -2.62 -4.99 6.98
C LYS A 87 -1.35 -5.10 6.14
N MET A 88 -0.67 -3.97 5.99
CA MET A 88 0.54 -3.84 5.20
C MET A 88 1.75 -3.72 6.11
N ILE A 89 2.80 -4.47 5.81
CA ILE A 89 4.07 -4.46 6.52
C ILE A 89 5.13 -3.92 5.56
N LEU A 90 5.76 -2.82 5.93
CA LEU A 90 6.78 -2.18 5.12
C LEU A 90 8.13 -2.22 5.82
N SER A 91 9.19 -2.47 5.04
CA SER A 91 10.57 -2.35 5.48
C SER A 91 11.23 -1.18 4.76
N MET A 92 12.13 -0.53 5.49
CA MET A 92 13.20 0.25 4.87
C MET A 92 14.39 -0.71 4.77
N GLY A 93 15.09 -0.78 3.63
CA GLY A 93 16.19 -1.73 3.44
C GLY A 93 17.25 -1.72 4.58
N TYR A 94 18.09 -2.76 4.64
CA TYR A 94 19.16 -2.95 5.65
C TYR A 94 18.69 -3.25 7.09
N ALA A 95 17.79 -4.21 7.28
CA ALA A 95 17.34 -4.70 8.60
C ALA A 95 16.76 -3.59 9.53
N LYS A 96 16.26 -2.51 8.93
CA LYS A 96 15.72 -1.33 9.60
C LYS A 96 14.28 -1.54 10.09
N PRO A 97 13.75 -0.63 10.94
CA PRO A 97 12.43 -0.79 11.54
C PRO A 97 11.35 -1.01 10.48
N VAL A 98 10.62 -2.10 10.73
CA VAL A 98 9.36 -2.42 10.08
C VAL A 98 8.30 -1.46 10.62
N PHE A 99 7.48 -0.89 9.74
CA PHE A 99 6.27 -0.21 10.17
C PHE A 99 5.05 -0.79 9.47
N ASN A 100 3.93 -0.76 10.21
CA ASN A 100 2.69 -1.38 9.79
C ASN A 100 1.66 -0.31 9.47
N ILE A 101 0.87 -0.56 8.43
CA ILE A 101 -0.34 0.18 8.12
C ILE A 101 -1.49 -0.80 8.28
N ASP A 102 -2.37 -0.55 9.23
CA ASP A 102 -3.59 -1.33 9.48
C ASP A 102 -4.79 -0.42 9.20
N PHE A 103 -5.72 -0.88 8.36
CA PHE A 103 -6.84 -0.05 7.96
C PHE A 103 -8.09 -0.84 7.59
N ALA A 104 -9.23 -0.15 7.70
CA ALA A 104 -10.50 -0.59 7.15
C ALA A 104 -11.11 0.56 6.32
N CYS A 105 -11.38 0.32 5.04
CA CYS A 105 -11.86 1.34 4.11
C CYS A 105 -13.01 0.84 3.23
N LYS A 106 -13.76 1.76 2.63
CA LYS A 106 -14.87 1.43 1.72
C LYS A 106 -14.46 1.37 0.26
N ARG A 107 -13.33 1.97 -0.11
CA ARG A 107 -12.94 2.14 -1.51
C ARG A 107 -11.47 1.81 -1.68
N VAL A 108 -11.21 0.96 -2.65
CA VAL A 108 -9.88 0.56 -3.10
C VAL A 108 -9.84 0.81 -4.60
N TYR A 109 -8.72 1.31 -5.10
CA TYR A 109 -8.50 1.53 -6.52
C TYR A 109 -7.09 1.10 -6.89
N VAL A 110 -6.96 0.43 -8.03
CA VAL A 110 -5.69 0.07 -8.66
C VAL A 110 -5.67 0.77 -10.02
N ASN A 111 -4.69 1.63 -10.27
CA ASN A 111 -4.51 2.35 -11.53
C ASN A 111 -3.09 2.19 -12.07
#